data_AF-A0A7T1I353-F1
#
_entry.id   AF-A0A7T1I353-F1
#
_cell.length_a   1.000
_cell.length_b   1.000
_cell.length_c   1.000
_cell.angle_alpha   90.00
_cell.angle_beta   90.00
_cell.angle_gamma   90.00
#
_symmetry.space_group_name_H-M   'P 1'
#
loop_
_entity.id
_entity.type
_entity.pdbx_description
1 polymer ?
#
loop_
_entity_poly.entity_id
_entity_poly.type
_entity_poly.pdbx_seq_one_letter_code
_entity_poly.pdbx_strand_id
1 'polypeptide(L)' 'MPKIHIEVQNQFGRWQHVQTMHNEANAYRTAQQRARSTGKRYRLVDDEGQLLDVVDP' A
#
# COMPACT_ATOMS: atom_id res chain seq x y z
N MET A 1 -1.57 10.96 -14.92
CA MET A 1 -0.93 10.95 -13.58
C MET A 1 -0.75 9.50 -13.18
N PRO A 2 0.38 9.11 -12.57
CA PRO A 2 0.56 7.75 -12.09
C PRO A 2 -0.54 7.41 -11.09
N LYS A 3 -1.10 6.20 -11.16
CA LYS A 3 -2.02 5.68 -10.17
C LYS A 3 -1.27 4.68 -9.31
N ILE A 4 -1.39 4.84 -8.01
CA ILE A 4 -0.72 4.02 -7.03
C ILE A 4 -1.78 3.45 -6.12
N HIS A 5 -1.83 2.14 -6.05
CA HIS A 5 -2.77 1.40 -5.25
C HIS A 5 -2.08 0.97 -3.96
N ILE A 6 -2.65 1.38 -2.84
CA ILE A 6 -2.26 0.92 -1.51
C ILE A 6 -3.02 -0.37 -1.24
N GLU A 7 -2.30 -1.42 -0.88
CA GLU A 7 -2.87 -2.71 -0.52
C GLU A 7 -2.38 -3.15 0.86
N VAL A 8 -3.21 -3.93 1.57
CA VAL A 8 -2.90 -4.49 2.89
C VAL A 8 -2.83 -6.02 2.82
N GLN A 9 -1.88 -6.61 3.52
CA GLN A 9 -1.78 -8.06 3.65
C GLN A 9 -2.73 -8.57 4.74
N ASN A 10 -3.54 -9.57 4.40
CA ASN A 10 -4.40 -10.25 5.37
C ASN A 10 -3.69 -11.45 6.03
N GLN A 11 -4.37 -12.09 6.99
CA GLN A 11 -3.86 -13.25 7.73
C GLN A 11 -3.53 -14.49 6.87
N PHE A 12 -4.05 -14.56 5.63
CA PHE A 12 -3.79 -15.64 4.68
C PHE A 12 -2.71 -15.26 3.65
N GLY A 13 -2.01 -14.14 3.87
CA GLY A 13 -0.97 -13.64 2.98
C GLY A 13 -1.49 -12.98 1.69
N ARG A 14 -2.81 -12.83 1.53
CA ARG A 14 -3.40 -12.19 0.35
C ARG A 14 -3.41 -10.67 0.50
N TRP A 15 -3.20 -9.99 -0.60
CA TRP A 15 -3.25 -8.53 -0.68
C TRP A 15 -4.65 -8.05 -1.01
N GLN A 16 -5.10 -7.01 -0.32
CA GLN A 16 -6.41 -6.40 -0.50
C GLN A 16 -6.26 -4.92 -0.76
N HIS A 17 -6.86 -4.44 -1.84
CA HIS A 17 -6.88 -3.02 -2.18
C HIS A 17 -7.57 -2.19 -1.08
N VAL A 18 -6.95 -1.07 -0.72
CA VAL A 18 -7.44 -0.15 0.31
C VAL A 18 -7.81 1.20 -0.29
N GLN A 19 -6.92 1.77 -1.11
CA GLN A 19 -7.08 3.11 -1.66
C GLN A 19 -6.18 3.33 -2.87
N THR A 20 -6.66 4.05 -3.87
CA THR A 20 -5.83 4.57 -4.97
C THR A 20 -5.43 6.03 -4.70
N MET A 21 -4.19 6.38 -5.01
CA MET A 21 -3.64 7.73 -4.95
C MET A 21 -2.89 8.07 -6.24
N HIS A 22 -2.66 9.37 -6.46
CA HIS A 22 -1.97 9.88 -7.65
C HIS A 22 -0.58 10.46 -7.39
N ASN A 23 -0.09 10.30 -6.15
CA ASN A 23 1.22 10.78 -5.71
C ASN A 23 1.86 9.73 -4.79
N GLU A 24 3.06 9.29 -5.17
CA GLU A 24 3.78 8.19 -4.51
C GLU A 24 4.20 8.52 -3.08
N ALA A 25 4.76 9.69 -2.86
CA ALA A 25 5.18 10.12 -1.53
C ALA A 25 4.00 10.21 -0.54
N ASN A 26 2.83 10.67 -1.01
CA ASN A 26 1.61 10.64 -0.21
C ASN A 26 1.14 9.21 0.06
N ALA A 27 1.15 8.34 -0.96
CA ALA A 27 0.76 6.95 -0.82
C ALA A 27 1.63 6.21 0.21
N TYR A 28 2.95 6.42 0.16
CA TYR A 28 3.89 5.87 1.11
C TYR A 28 3.63 6.35 2.55
N ARG A 29 3.46 7.67 2.76
CA ARG A 29 3.14 8.21 4.10
C ARG A 29 1.84 7.64 4.66
N THR A 30 0.80 7.52 3.83
CA THR A 30 -0.47 6.92 4.22
C THR A 30 -0.33 5.43 4.55
N ALA A 31 0.39 4.66 3.73
CA ALA A 31 0.67 3.25 3.99
C ALA A 31 1.44 3.06 5.30
N GLN A 32 2.47 3.87 5.55
CA GLN A 32 3.26 3.83 6.80
C GLN A 32 2.43 4.16 8.04
N GLN A 33 1.58 5.19 7.98
CA GLN A 33 0.71 5.53 9.11
C GLN A 33 -0.27 4.38 9.40
N ARG A 34 -0.83 3.76 8.36
CA ARG A 34 -1.75 2.62 8.51
C ARG A 34 -1.05 1.36 8.99
N ALA A 35 0.16 1.08 8.52
CA ALA A 35 0.98 -0.06 8.95
C ALA A 35 1.20 0.02 10.47
N ARG A 36 1.69 1.17 10.95
CA ARG A 36 1.88 1.45 12.38
C ARG A 36 0.59 1.32 13.19
N SER A 37 -0.53 1.83 12.67
CA SER A 37 -1.81 1.83 13.38
C SER A 37 -2.49 0.46 13.44
N THR A 38 -2.30 -0.37 12.44
CA THR A 38 -3.01 -1.65 12.31
C THR A 38 -2.14 -2.86 12.65
N GLY A 39 -0.82 -2.70 12.74
CA GLY A 39 0.11 -3.81 12.91
C GLY A 39 0.20 -4.71 11.68
N LYS A 40 -0.24 -4.23 10.50
CA LYS A 40 -0.29 -5.02 9.26
C LYS A 40 0.70 -4.50 8.24
N ARG A 41 1.17 -5.41 7.39
CA ARG A 41 2.02 -5.07 6.24
C ARG A 41 1.18 -4.45 5.13
N TYR A 42 1.70 -3.38 4.54
CA TYR A 42 1.12 -2.71 3.38
C TYR A 42 2.08 -2.81 2.19
N ARG A 43 1.56 -2.63 0.97
CA ARG A 43 2.37 -2.43 -0.22
C ARG A 43 1.78 -1.36 -1.12
N LEU A 44 2.63 -0.79 -1.95
CA LEU A 44 2.26 0.12 -3.03
C LEU A 44 2.46 -0.61 -4.35
N VAL A 45 1.45 -0.57 -5.22
CA VAL A 45 1.56 -1.09 -6.58
C VAL A 45 1.09 -0.04 -7.59
N ASP A 46 1.62 -0.07 -8.81
CA ASP A 46 1.13 0.79 -9.89
C ASP A 46 -0.14 0.23 -10.57
N ASP A 47 -0.65 0.93 -11.58
CA ASP A 47 -1.87 0.52 -12.32
C ASP A 47 -1.70 -0.80 -13.10
N GLU A 48 -0.46 -1.21 -13.37
CA GLU A 48 -0.11 -2.49 -14.02
C GLU A 48 0.11 -3.61 -13.00
N GLY A 49 -0.01 -3.31 -11.70
CA GLY A 49 0.21 -4.23 -10.61
C GLY A 49 1.69 -4.47 -10.30
N GLN A 50 2.60 -3.66 -10.83
CA GLN A 50 4.02 -3.72 -10.46
C GLN A 50 4.20 -3.24 -9.03
N LEU A 51 5.03 -3.96 -8.28
CA LEU A 51 5.37 -3.60 -6.92
C LEU A 51 6.28 -2.36 -6.93
N LEU A 52 5.82 -1.29 -6.28
CA LEU A 52 6.60 -0.08 -6.07
C LEU A 52 7.34 -0.15 -4.73
N ASP A 53 6.63 -0.49 -3.65
CA ASP A 53 7.21 -0.54 -2.31
C ASP A 53 6.42 -1.46 -1.36
N VAL A 54 7.05 -1.88 -0.27
CA VAL A 54 6.46 -2.66 0.83
C VAL A 54 6.73 -1.94 2.15
N VAL A 55 5.68 -1.79 2.95
CA VAL A 55 5.73 -1.07 4.22
C VAL A 55 5.40 -2.03 5.36
N ASP A 56 6.37 -2.23 6.23
CA ASP A 56 6.22 -3.01 7.46
C ASP A 56 5.68 -2.15 8.62
N PRO A 57 5.00 -2.77 9.61
CA PRO A 57 4.45 -2.09 10.79
C PRO A 57 5.48 -1.35 11.66
#